data_AF-A0A956J902-F1
#
_entry.id   AF-A0A956J902-F1
#
_cell.length_a   1.000
_cell.length_b   1.000
_cell.length_c   1.000
_cell.angle_alpha   90.00
_cell.angle_beta   90.00
_cell.angle_gamma   90.00
#
_symmetry.space_group_name_H-M   'P 1'
#
loop_
_entity.id
_entity.type
_entity.pdbx_description
1 polymer ?
#
loop_
_entity_poly.entity_id
_entity_poly.type
_entity_poly.pdbx_seq_one_letter_code
_entity_poly.pdbx_strand_id
1 'polypeptide(L)'
;MSNSPWVGIWRNEALGAELLLAGDGRFGFRGPNGAAHGRYRIDSGGLWLVDAGGTTWAYRVVALDAQSLQLVDPFGVPLRYERAQPPSLASGAVLAEADGLCLTEGEVEVGLALVRLLIDAEPTPDERRELTQASVDDFQRDPAGFMGQVHQLHGSLEQVRALHGATELGLARQGILAAVVSAIQGVPETERPRFVQVVLRHVRVLAFDPAAQLVLSDRDVAGLLRYAAFVRELAGQPALEVDDDQRRALEQELASSFPAMPLERKQQLCSCGLLWRLVDANWQRFDEAQRQALRDEVRAHAATADAAEGPAVAPLPPAEPVVAPLPSAEAPATPARGSSGIDPATWSILMDVSLNTHATALNIIENIGGTGNYWEVV
;
A
#
# COMPACT_ATOMS: atom_id res chain seq x y z
N MET A 1 16.43 -10.78 -29.17
CA MET A 1 15.08 -10.37 -29.60
C MET A 1 15.11 -8.87 -29.83
N SER A 2 14.65 -8.34 -30.97
CA SER A 2 14.62 -6.89 -31.18
C SER A 2 13.51 -6.27 -30.34
N ASN A 3 13.84 -5.29 -29.48
CA ASN A 3 12.82 -4.54 -28.76
C ASN A 3 11.84 -3.91 -29.75
N SER A 4 10.56 -4.22 -29.59
CA SER A 4 9.50 -3.67 -30.43
C SER A 4 9.57 -2.14 -30.38
N PRO A 5 9.57 -1.42 -31.52
CA PRO A 5 9.69 0.03 -31.56
C PRO A 5 8.50 0.73 -30.91
N TRP A 6 7.45 0.00 -30.53
CA TRP A 6 6.28 0.48 -29.82
C TRP A 6 6.51 0.61 -28.31
N VAL A 7 7.34 -0.26 -27.74
CA VAL A 7 7.47 -0.39 -26.29
C VAL A 7 8.25 0.80 -25.74
N GLY A 8 7.70 1.48 -24.74
CA GLY A 8 8.30 2.66 -24.12
C GLY A 8 7.27 3.63 -23.54
N ILE A 9 7.79 4.72 -23.00
CA ILE A 9 7.00 5.87 -22.56
C ILE A 9 7.03 6.91 -23.68
N TRP A 10 5.87 7.43 -24.04
CA TRP A 10 5.64 8.36 -25.12
C TRP A 10 4.96 9.60 -24.56
N ARG A 11 5.51 10.80 -24.77
CA ARG A 11 4.99 12.05 -24.24
C ARG A 11 4.52 12.96 -25.36
N ASN A 12 3.32 13.52 -25.19
CA ASN A 12 2.79 14.58 -26.02
C ASN A 12 2.75 15.86 -25.17
N GLU A 13 3.79 16.68 -25.28
CA GLU A 13 3.94 17.91 -24.48
C GLU A 13 2.79 18.89 -24.71
N ALA A 14 2.32 19.03 -25.95
CA ALA A 14 1.24 19.95 -26.30
C ALA A 14 -0.08 19.62 -25.59
N LEU A 15 -0.32 18.33 -25.33
CA LEU A 15 -1.51 17.86 -24.62
C LEU A 15 -1.26 17.62 -23.13
N GLY A 16 -0.02 17.78 -22.64
CA GLY A 16 0.35 17.36 -21.28
C GLY A 16 0.03 15.87 -21.03
N ALA A 17 0.22 15.02 -22.03
CA ALA A 17 -0.17 13.61 -21.99
C ALA A 17 1.03 12.66 -22.08
N GLU A 18 0.92 11.51 -21.42
CA GLU A 18 1.90 10.43 -21.41
C GLU A 18 1.20 9.09 -21.73
N LEU A 19 1.81 8.30 -22.60
CA LEU A 19 1.37 6.99 -23.05
C LEU A 19 2.49 5.97 -22.83
N LEU A 20 2.29 5.03 -21.92
CA LEU A 20 3.15 3.89 -21.69
C LEU A 20 2.62 2.70 -22.50
N LEU A 21 3.46 2.09 -23.33
CA LEU A 21 3.18 0.82 -24.02
C LEU A 21 4.17 -0.24 -23.53
N ALA A 22 3.68 -1.25 -22.82
CA ALA A 22 4.49 -2.33 -22.26
C ALA A 22 4.69 -3.48 -23.27
N GLY A 23 5.77 -4.27 -23.10
CA GLY A 23 6.07 -5.41 -23.98
C GLY A 23 5.05 -6.56 -23.93
N ASP A 24 4.24 -6.62 -22.86
CA ASP A 24 3.21 -7.64 -22.64
C ASP A 24 1.83 -7.25 -23.20
N GLY A 25 1.75 -6.15 -23.95
CA GLY A 25 0.49 -5.67 -24.52
C GLY A 25 -0.37 -4.86 -23.56
N ARG A 26 0.13 -4.46 -22.38
CA ARG A 26 -0.56 -3.47 -21.52
C ARG A 26 -0.22 -2.04 -21.89
N PHE A 27 -1.17 -1.13 -21.71
CA PHE A 27 -0.92 0.31 -21.79
C PHE A 27 -1.31 1.04 -20.52
N GLY A 28 -0.67 2.18 -20.30
CA GLY A 28 -1.12 3.22 -19.37
C GLY A 28 -1.16 4.55 -20.09
N PHE A 29 -2.19 5.35 -19.85
CA PHE A 29 -2.35 6.70 -20.36
C PHE A 29 -2.57 7.64 -19.18
N ARG A 30 -1.91 8.81 -19.23
CA ARG A 30 -2.08 9.90 -18.27
C ARG A 30 -2.21 11.20 -19.05
N GLY A 31 -3.20 12.02 -18.74
CA GLY A 31 -3.35 13.34 -19.33
C GLY A 31 -4.05 14.31 -18.38
N PRO A 32 -4.31 15.55 -18.82
CA PRO A 32 -4.91 16.59 -17.98
C PRO A 32 -6.31 16.22 -17.47
N ASN A 33 -7.02 15.37 -18.22
CA ASN A 33 -8.40 15.00 -17.96
C ASN A 33 -8.53 13.63 -17.26
N GLY A 34 -7.43 13.08 -16.75
CA GLY A 34 -7.43 11.81 -16.02
C GLY A 34 -6.43 10.78 -16.56
N ALA A 35 -6.58 9.55 -16.09
CA ALA A 35 -5.73 8.42 -16.45
C ALA A 35 -6.57 7.21 -16.88
N ALA A 36 -6.00 6.38 -17.74
CA ALA A 36 -6.59 5.12 -18.18
C ALA A 36 -5.51 4.03 -18.26
N HIS A 37 -5.89 2.78 -18.07
CA HIS A 37 -5.00 1.64 -18.22
C HIS A 37 -5.76 0.45 -18.79
N GLY A 38 -5.06 -0.45 -19.48
CA GLY A 38 -5.68 -1.62 -20.06
C GLY A 38 -4.76 -2.37 -21.00
N ARG A 39 -5.32 -2.91 -22.09
CA ARG A 39 -4.56 -3.63 -23.12
C ARG A 39 -4.51 -2.85 -24.41
N TYR A 40 -3.38 -2.95 -25.11
CA TYR A 40 -3.26 -2.47 -26.47
C TYR A 40 -3.01 -3.60 -27.44
N ARG A 41 -3.41 -3.38 -28.69
CA ARG A 41 -3.00 -4.19 -29.82
C ARG A 41 -2.62 -3.28 -30.97
N ILE A 42 -1.70 -3.76 -31.80
CA ILE A 42 -1.32 -3.11 -33.05
C ILE A 42 -1.79 -4.01 -34.17
N ASP A 43 -2.61 -3.47 -35.06
CA ASP A 43 -3.16 -4.21 -36.19
C ASP A 43 -3.41 -3.27 -37.36
N SER A 44 -3.04 -3.71 -38.56
CA SER A 44 -3.41 -3.06 -39.83
C SER A 44 -3.06 -1.56 -39.89
N GLY A 45 -1.92 -1.17 -39.31
CA GLY A 45 -1.50 0.23 -39.24
C GLY A 45 -2.27 1.08 -38.22
N GLY A 46 -2.96 0.45 -37.27
CA GLY A 46 -3.65 1.10 -36.17
C GLY A 46 -3.12 0.68 -34.80
N LEU A 47 -3.22 1.58 -33.83
CA LEU A 47 -3.04 1.32 -32.41
C LEU A 47 -4.42 1.33 -31.73
N TRP A 48 -4.77 0.23 -31.09
CA TRP A 48 -6.03 0.08 -30.37
C TRP A 48 -5.74 -0.02 -28.88
N LEU A 49 -6.36 0.83 -28.08
CA LEU A 49 -6.29 0.82 -26.63
C LEU A 49 -7.66 0.42 -26.08
N VAL A 50 -7.72 -0.56 -25.18
CA VAL A 50 -8.96 -1.01 -24.52
C VAL A 50 -8.76 -0.97 -23.01
N ASP A 51 -9.46 -0.07 -22.31
CA ASP A 51 -9.37 0.00 -20.85
C ASP A 51 -10.08 -1.16 -20.14
N ALA A 52 -9.97 -1.18 -18.80
CA ALA A 52 -10.66 -2.16 -17.96
C ALA A 52 -12.20 -2.09 -18.04
N GLY A 53 -12.77 -0.94 -18.41
CA GLY A 53 -14.21 -0.75 -18.61
C GLY A 53 -14.70 -1.20 -20.00
N GLY A 54 -13.80 -1.61 -20.89
CA GLY A 54 -14.11 -1.98 -22.27
C GLY A 54 -14.18 -0.79 -23.23
N THR A 55 -13.89 0.43 -22.76
CA THR A 55 -13.78 1.61 -23.62
C THR A 55 -12.64 1.40 -24.59
N THR A 56 -12.91 1.57 -25.88
CA THR A 56 -11.93 1.35 -26.94
C THR A 56 -11.57 2.67 -27.61
N TRP A 57 -10.28 2.99 -27.67
CA TRP A 57 -9.73 4.08 -28.49
C TRP A 57 -8.93 3.48 -29.65
N ALA A 58 -9.26 3.91 -30.87
CA ALA A 58 -8.61 3.44 -32.08
C ALA A 58 -7.88 4.61 -32.75
N TYR A 59 -6.57 4.46 -32.93
CA TYR A 59 -5.72 5.45 -33.57
C TYR A 59 -5.16 4.89 -34.86
N ARG A 60 -5.15 5.69 -35.92
CA ARG A 60 -4.37 5.38 -37.13
C ARG A 60 -2.93 5.80 -36.91
N VAL A 61 -2.00 4.91 -37.21
CA VAL A 61 -0.56 5.17 -37.08
C VAL A 61 -0.09 5.84 -38.36
N VAL A 62 0.42 7.06 -38.23
CA VAL A 62 0.97 7.83 -39.35
C VAL A 62 2.45 7.55 -39.53
N ALA A 63 3.19 7.60 -38.42
CA ALA A 63 4.63 7.32 -38.41
C ALA A 63 5.03 6.75 -37.04
N LEU A 64 6.01 5.85 -37.06
CA LEU A 64 6.67 5.35 -35.86
C LEU A 64 8.16 5.18 -36.17
N ASP A 65 9.00 5.82 -35.37
CA ASP A 65 10.43 5.60 -35.36
C ASP A 65 10.94 5.43 -33.91
N ALA A 66 12.27 5.41 -33.74
CA ALA A 66 12.87 5.20 -32.43
C ALA A 66 12.54 6.32 -31.42
N GLN A 67 12.19 7.53 -31.85
CA GLN A 67 11.99 8.71 -31.00
C GLN A 67 10.63 9.38 -31.19
N SER A 68 9.86 9.06 -32.23
CA SER A 68 8.57 9.67 -32.51
C SER A 68 7.49 8.63 -32.79
N LEU A 69 6.31 8.86 -32.20
CA LEU A 69 5.08 8.15 -32.48
C LEU A 69 4.03 9.18 -32.92
N GLN A 70 3.62 9.11 -34.18
CA GLN A 70 2.60 9.97 -34.75
C GLN A 70 1.33 9.16 -35.00
N LEU A 71 0.25 9.60 -34.36
CA LEU A 71 -1.07 8.99 -34.41
C LEU A 71 -2.07 9.99 -34.99
N VAL A 72 -3.18 9.49 -35.51
CA VAL A 72 -4.37 10.27 -35.83
C VAL A 72 -5.53 9.61 -35.11
N ASP A 73 -6.27 10.40 -34.33
CA ASP A 73 -7.43 9.91 -33.58
C ASP A 73 -8.65 9.65 -34.50
N PRO A 74 -9.77 9.10 -33.98
CA PRO A 74 -10.98 8.86 -34.78
C PRO A 74 -11.59 10.11 -35.42
N PHE A 75 -11.27 11.31 -34.91
CA PHE A 75 -11.78 12.58 -35.40
C PHE A 75 -10.84 13.24 -36.43
N GLY A 76 -9.72 12.59 -36.75
CA GLY A 76 -8.74 13.11 -37.69
C GLY A 76 -7.71 14.05 -37.07
N VAL A 77 -7.68 14.19 -35.73
CA VAL A 77 -6.73 15.06 -35.03
C VAL A 77 -5.37 14.37 -34.96
N PRO A 78 -4.29 15.02 -35.46
CA PRO A 78 -2.94 14.48 -35.35
C PRO A 78 -2.45 14.59 -33.90
N LEU A 79 -1.91 13.48 -33.38
CA LEU A 79 -1.27 13.39 -32.09
C LEU A 79 0.20 13.06 -32.31
N ARG A 80 1.10 13.87 -31.77
CA ARG A 80 2.54 13.64 -31.83
C ARG A 80 3.05 13.34 -30.45
N TYR A 81 3.58 12.14 -30.29
CA TYR A 81 4.32 11.76 -29.12
C TYR A 81 5.81 11.69 -29.45
N GLU A 82 6.61 12.11 -28.50
CA GLU A 82 8.05 11.91 -28.49
C GLU A 82 8.36 10.86 -27.44
N ARG A 83 9.29 9.96 -27.75
CA ARG A 83 9.71 8.96 -26.80
C ARG A 83 10.30 9.71 -25.61
N ALA A 84 9.69 9.55 -24.45
CA ALA A 84 10.33 10.03 -23.24
C ALA A 84 11.65 9.30 -23.15
N GLN A 85 12.74 10.05 -23.11
CA GLN A 85 13.96 9.47 -22.56
C GLN A 85 13.56 8.93 -21.18
N PRO A 86 13.89 7.66 -20.86
CA PRO A 86 13.73 7.21 -19.50
C PRO A 86 14.33 8.31 -18.63
N PRO A 87 13.60 8.84 -17.63
CA PRO A 87 14.14 9.88 -16.77
C PRO A 87 15.55 9.42 -16.42
N SER A 88 16.55 10.28 -16.68
CA SER A 88 17.93 9.91 -16.41
C SER A 88 17.95 9.52 -14.94
N LEU A 89 18.05 8.22 -14.68
CA LEU A 89 18.29 7.72 -13.35
C LEU A 89 19.56 8.44 -12.89
N ALA A 90 19.62 8.83 -11.62
CA ALA A 90 20.77 9.54 -11.10
C ALA A 90 22.03 8.76 -11.53
N SER A 91 22.91 9.41 -12.29
CA SER A 91 24.10 8.76 -12.80
C SER A 91 24.98 8.37 -11.61
N GLY A 92 25.12 7.07 -11.36
CA GLY A 92 25.97 6.52 -10.31
C GLY A 92 27.21 5.85 -10.86
N ALA A 93 27.99 5.22 -9.97
CA ALA A 93 29.10 4.37 -10.43
C ALA A 93 28.56 3.20 -11.28
N VAL A 94 29.31 2.83 -12.32
CA VAL A 94 29.02 1.62 -13.10
C VAL A 94 29.36 0.39 -12.23
N LEU A 95 28.37 -0.44 -11.98
CA LEU A 95 28.48 -1.66 -11.17
C LEU A 95 28.80 -2.89 -12.03
N ALA A 96 28.25 -2.94 -13.25
CA ALA A 96 28.51 -4.03 -14.20
C ALA A 96 28.28 -3.57 -15.64
N GLU A 97 28.94 -4.23 -16.59
CA GLU A 97 28.76 -4.03 -18.03
C GLU A 97 28.55 -5.39 -18.72
N ALA A 98 27.58 -5.47 -19.62
CA ALA A 98 27.29 -6.67 -20.41
C ALA A 98 26.53 -6.29 -21.69
N ASP A 99 26.88 -6.90 -22.82
CA ASP A 99 26.23 -6.68 -24.14
C ASP A 99 26.12 -5.20 -24.57
N GLY A 100 27.09 -4.36 -24.15
CA GLY A 100 27.09 -2.93 -24.43
C GLY A 100 26.09 -2.12 -23.60
N LEU A 101 25.46 -2.72 -22.60
CA LEU A 101 24.65 -2.06 -21.57
C LEU A 101 25.46 -1.93 -20.28
N CYS A 102 25.15 -0.90 -19.49
CA CYS A 102 25.76 -0.65 -18.18
C CYS A 102 24.66 -0.70 -17.11
N LEU A 103 24.91 -1.43 -16.03
CA LEU A 103 24.16 -1.32 -14.78
C LEU A 103 24.89 -0.32 -13.87
N THR A 104 24.23 0.74 -13.43
CA THR A 104 24.79 1.71 -12.48
C THR A 104 24.12 1.61 -11.11
N GLU A 105 24.67 2.31 -10.12
CA GLU A 105 24.03 2.44 -8.80
C GLU A 105 22.62 3.03 -8.90
N GLY A 106 22.36 3.92 -9.88
CA GLY A 106 21.06 4.54 -10.08
C GLY A 106 19.96 3.52 -10.38
N GLU A 107 20.23 2.53 -11.23
CA GLU A 107 19.30 1.43 -11.52
C GLU A 107 19.05 0.54 -10.31
N VAL A 108 20.09 0.23 -9.52
CA VAL A 108 19.96 -0.58 -8.31
C VAL A 108 19.14 0.16 -7.25
N GLU A 109 19.30 1.47 -7.14
CA GLU A 109 18.50 2.31 -6.23
C GLU A 109 17.00 2.30 -6.54
N VAL A 110 16.60 2.04 -7.79
CA VAL A 110 15.18 1.81 -8.14
C VAL A 110 14.64 0.56 -7.43
N GLY A 111 15.38 -0.55 -7.49
CA GLY A 111 15.01 -1.78 -6.78
C GLY A 111 14.98 -1.58 -5.27
N LEU A 112 15.98 -0.87 -4.72
CA LEU A 112 16.04 -0.55 -3.30
C LEU A 112 14.92 0.40 -2.85
N ALA A 113 14.48 1.33 -3.71
CA ALA A 113 13.30 2.16 -3.45
C ALA A 113 12.03 1.31 -3.33
N LEU A 114 11.85 0.29 -4.17
CA LEU A 114 10.74 -0.65 -4.01
C LEU A 114 10.84 -1.42 -2.69
N VAL A 115 12.02 -1.94 -2.34
CA VAL A 115 12.20 -2.67 -1.07
C VAL A 115 11.86 -1.77 0.11
N ARG A 116 12.36 -0.53 0.15
CA ARG A 116 12.02 0.47 1.19
C ARG A 116 10.51 0.68 1.33
N LEU A 117 9.81 0.83 0.22
CA LEU A 117 8.35 0.95 0.20
C LEU A 117 7.67 -0.28 0.81
N LEU A 118 8.12 -1.49 0.46
CA LEU A 118 7.51 -2.74 0.93
C LEU A 118 7.81 -3.02 2.39
N ILE A 119 9.05 -2.87 2.84
CA ILE A 119 9.46 -3.18 4.23
C ILE A 119 9.17 -2.04 5.20
N ASP A 120 8.84 -0.86 4.67
CA ASP A 120 8.55 0.33 5.44
C ASP A 120 9.73 0.72 6.37
N ALA A 121 10.95 0.58 5.86
CA ALA A 121 12.21 0.82 6.55
C ALA A 121 13.38 0.90 5.55
N GLU A 122 14.50 1.44 6.00
CA GLU A 122 15.75 1.45 5.24
C GLU A 122 16.41 0.06 5.32
N PRO A 123 16.71 -0.62 4.19
CA PRO A 123 17.45 -1.87 4.22
C PRO A 123 18.82 -1.68 4.88
N THR A 124 19.23 -2.66 5.67
CA THR A 124 20.54 -2.62 6.35
C THR A 124 21.68 -2.58 5.32
N PRO A 125 22.89 -2.13 5.68
CA PRO A 125 24.04 -2.14 4.76
C PRO A 125 24.34 -3.52 4.16
N ASP A 126 24.11 -4.60 4.93
CA ASP A 126 24.31 -5.97 4.46
C ASP A 126 23.24 -6.37 3.45
N GLU A 127 21.98 -6.05 3.70
CA GLU A 127 20.88 -6.27 2.75
C GLU A 127 21.06 -5.44 1.48
N ARG A 128 21.52 -4.19 1.59
CA ARG A 128 21.85 -3.38 0.41
C ARG A 128 22.92 -4.05 -0.43
N ARG A 129 24.02 -4.52 0.17
CA ARG A 129 25.07 -5.29 -0.54
C ARG A 129 24.53 -6.56 -1.18
N GLU A 130 23.70 -7.31 -0.45
CA GLU A 130 23.06 -8.55 -0.92
C GLU A 130 22.14 -8.29 -2.14
N LEU A 131 21.35 -7.22 -2.12
CA LEU A 131 20.45 -6.82 -3.21
C LEU A 131 21.21 -6.25 -4.42
N THR A 132 22.25 -5.46 -4.18
CA THR A 132 23.12 -4.95 -5.24
C THR A 132 23.81 -6.11 -5.97
N GLN A 133 24.39 -7.06 -5.24
CA GLN A 133 25.03 -8.22 -5.85
C GLN A 133 24.03 -9.06 -6.64
N ALA A 134 22.84 -9.33 -6.08
CA ALA A 134 21.81 -10.07 -6.81
C ALA A 134 21.37 -9.36 -8.10
N SER A 135 21.28 -8.02 -8.08
CA SER A 135 20.98 -7.22 -9.27
C SER A 135 22.08 -7.32 -10.33
N VAL A 136 23.35 -7.31 -9.92
CA VAL A 136 24.50 -7.55 -10.82
C VAL A 136 24.40 -8.95 -11.43
N ASP A 137 24.12 -9.98 -10.63
CA ASP A 137 24.03 -11.37 -11.09
C ASP A 137 22.84 -11.61 -12.04
N ASP A 138 21.69 -10.95 -11.79
CA ASP A 138 20.52 -10.98 -12.69
C ASP A 138 20.82 -10.22 -14.00
N PHE A 139 21.42 -9.04 -13.91
CA PHE A 139 21.81 -8.24 -15.07
C PHE A 139 22.80 -8.97 -15.98
N GLN A 140 23.84 -9.60 -15.43
CA GLN A 140 24.82 -10.36 -16.22
C GLN A 140 24.20 -11.56 -16.96
N ARG A 141 23.08 -12.11 -16.48
CA ARG A 141 22.37 -13.23 -17.12
C ARG A 141 21.48 -12.80 -18.28
N ASP A 142 20.78 -11.67 -18.14
CA ASP A 142 19.90 -11.10 -19.17
C ASP A 142 19.93 -9.56 -19.10
N PRO A 143 20.96 -8.91 -19.69
CA PRO A 143 21.15 -7.47 -19.54
C PRO A 143 19.97 -6.65 -20.07
N ALA A 144 19.46 -7.02 -21.25
CA ALA A 144 18.37 -6.31 -21.90
C ALA A 144 17.04 -6.50 -21.16
N GLY A 145 16.73 -7.74 -20.73
CA GLY A 145 15.52 -8.03 -19.96
C GLY A 145 15.54 -7.34 -18.59
N PHE A 146 16.67 -7.38 -17.89
CA PHE A 146 16.84 -6.72 -16.59
C PHE A 146 16.63 -5.20 -16.70
N MET A 147 17.29 -4.53 -17.64
CA MET A 147 17.12 -3.09 -17.83
C MET A 147 15.68 -2.71 -18.20
N GLY A 148 15.00 -3.54 -19.00
CA GLY A 148 13.57 -3.37 -19.28
C GLY A 148 12.72 -3.41 -18.00
N GLN A 149 12.99 -4.35 -17.10
CA GLN A 149 12.31 -4.47 -15.81
C GLN A 149 12.59 -3.29 -14.88
N VAL A 150 13.85 -2.83 -14.80
CA VAL A 150 14.22 -1.64 -13.99
C VAL A 150 13.46 -0.40 -14.45
N HIS A 151 13.41 -0.14 -15.76
CA HIS A 151 12.67 1.01 -16.28
C HIS A 151 11.16 0.91 -16.02
N GLN A 152 10.58 -0.28 -16.18
CA GLN A 152 9.17 -0.51 -15.87
C GLN A 152 8.89 -0.31 -14.38
N LEU A 153 9.76 -0.81 -13.51
CA LEU A 153 9.66 -0.63 -12.08
C LEU A 153 9.78 0.84 -11.70
N HIS A 154 10.74 1.55 -12.28
CA HIS A 154 10.91 2.98 -12.07
C HIS A 154 9.64 3.76 -12.42
N GLY A 155 9.07 3.52 -13.62
CA GLY A 155 7.82 4.17 -14.02
C GLY A 155 6.63 3.83 -13.10
N SER A 156 6.60 2.61 -12.55
CA SER A 156 5.59 2.19 -11.57
C SER A 156 5.79 2.91 -10.23
N LEU A 157 7.03 3.04 -9.76
CA LEU A 157 7.35 3.79 -8.54
C LEU A 157 7.03 5.28 -8.69
N GLU A 158 7.24 5.87 -9.87
CA GLU A 158 6.82 7.26 -10.14
C GLU A 158 5.30 7.43 -10.11
N GLN A 159 4.52 6.44 -10.57
CA GLN A 159 3.06 6.45 -10.40
C GLN A 159 2.66 6.39 -8.93
N VAL A 160 3.32 5.52 -8.16
CA VAL A 160 3.09 5.38 -6.73
C VAL A 160 3.49 6.67 -5.99
N ARG A 161 4.59 7.32 -6.39
CA ARG A 161 5.06 8.62 -5.87
C ARG A 161 4.12 9.78 -6.15
N ALA A 162 3.33 9.68 -7.21
CA ALA A 162 2.31 10.68 -7.53
C ALA A 162 1.02 10.51 -6.69
N LEU A 163 0.91 9.45 -5.88
CA LEU A 163 -0.20 9.31 -4.93
C LEU A 163 0.02 10.22 -3.73
N HIS A 164 -1.01 10.98 -3.39
CA HIS A 164 -0.97 11.94 -2.27
C HIS A 164 -1.71 11.40 -1.04
N GLY A 165 -2.69 10.50 -1.24
CA GLY A 165 -3.44 9.90 -0.14
C GLY A 165 -2.67 8.74 0.51
N ALA A 166 -2.52 8.77 1.84
CA ALA A 166 -1.89 7.68 2.59
C ALA A 166 -2.61 6.34 2.40
N THR A 167 -3.94 6.36 2.33
CA THR A 167 -4.74 5.16 2.02
C THR A 167 -4.49 4.65 0.61
N GLU A 168 -4.45 5.53 -0.40
CA GLU A 168 -4.16 5.14 -1.79
C GLU A 168 -2.77 4.50 -1.91
N LEU A 169 -1.79 5.09 -1.22
CA LEU A 169 -0.44 4.56 -1.18
C LEU A 169 -0.35 3.23 -0.42
N GLY A 170 -1.08 3.11 0.70
CA GLY A 170 -1.22 1.85 1.44
C GLY A 170 -1.76 0.74 0.55
N LEU A 171 -2.81 1.03 -0.21
CA LEU A 171 -3.39 0.10 -1.18
C LEU A 171 -2.43 -0.23 -2.33
N ALA A 172 -1.70 0.75 -2.85
CA ALA A 172 -0.69 0.50 -3.89
C ALA A 172 0.42 -0.42 -3.38
N ARG A 173 0.96 -0.16 -2.18
CA ARG A 173 1.93 -1.03 -1.50
C ARG A 173 1.38 -2.45 -1.33
N GLN A 174 0.13 -2.57 -0.90
CA GLN A 174 -0.53 -3.87 -0.67
C GLN A 174 -0.75 -4.65 -1.96
N GLY A 175 -1.11 -3.98 -3.07
CA GLY A 175 -1.19 -4.61 -4.38
C GLY A 175 0.16 -5.19 -4.84
N ILE A 176 1.26 -4.48 -4.59
CA ILE A 176 2.60 -4.98 -4.92
C ILE A 176 2.97 -6.17 -4.00
N LEU A 177 2.73 -6.06 -2.70
CA LEU A 177 3.00 -7.15 -1.75
C LEU A 177 2.17 -8.40 -2.07
N ALA A 178 0.89 -8.24 -2.42
CA ALA A 178 0.01 -9.31 -2.88
C ALA A 178 0.54 -9.99 -4.15
N ALA A 179 1.01 -9.21 -5.13
CA ALA A 179 1.63 -9.76 -6.33
C ALA A 179 2.89 -10.58 -6.00
N VAL A 180 3.74 -10.10 -5.08
CA VAL A 180 4.93 -10.82 -4.60
C VAL A 180 4.52 -12.14 -3.92
N VAL A 181 3.59 -12.08 -2.97
CA VAL A 181 3.11 -13.26 -2.23
C VAL A 181 2.50 -14.29 -3.18
N SER A 182 1.68 -13.84 -4.13
CA SER A 182 1.06 -14.69 -5.16
C SER A 182 2.12 -15.38 -6.03
N ALA A 183 3.13 -14.63 -6.50
CA ALA A 183 4.18 -15.14 -7.38
C ALA A 183 5.09 -16.20 -6.74
N ILE A 184 5.22 -16.20 -5.41
CA ILE A 184 6.08 -17.15 -4.68
C ILE A 184 5.29 -18.27 -3.99
N GLN A 185 3.98 -18.38 -4.20
CA GLN A 185 3.20 -19.48 -3.65
C GLN A 185 3.75 -20.81 -4.17
N GLY A 186 4.16 -21.69 -3.26
CA GLY A 186 4.76 -22.98 -3.60
C GLY A 186 6.23 -22.94 -4.00
N VAL A 187 6.87 -21.76 -4.04
CA VAL A 187 8.31 -21.63 -4.30
C VAL A 187 9.10 -21.83 -2.99
N PRO A 188 10.02 -22.82 -2.93
CA PRO A 188 10.89 -23.02 -1.78
C PRO A 188 11.67 -21.75 -1.44
N GLU A 189 11.88 -21.48 -0.15
CA GLU A 189 12.53 -20.22 0.29
C GLU A 189 13.90 -19.99 -0.35
N THR A 190 14.69 -21.06 -0.52
CA THR A 190 16.01 -21.05 -1.16
C THR A 190 16.00 -20.71 -2.64
N GLU A 191 14.85 -20.89 -3.31
CA GLU A 191 14.67 -20.62 -4.74
C GLU A 191 14.01 -19.26 -5.00
N ARG A 192 13.55 -18.56 -3.95
CA ARG A 192 12.91 -17.25 -4.10
C ARG A 192 13.93 -16.22 -4.58
N PRO A 193 13.52 -15.24 -5.42
CA PRO A 193 14.37 -14.11 -5.76
C PRO A 193 14.89 -13.40 -4.52
N ARG A 194 16.13 -12.92 -4.59
CA ARG A 194 16.82 -12.34 -3.42
C ARG A 194 16.05 -11.17 -2.81
N PHE A 195 15.45 -10.32 -3.64
CA PHE A 195 14.63 -9.21 -3.19
C PHE A 195 13.43 -9.66 -2.35
N VAL A 196 12.78 -10.77 -2.72
CA VAL A 196 11.65 -11.33 -1.97
C VAL A 196 12.10 -11.82 -0.61
N GLN A 197 13.25 -12.51 -0.55
CA GLN A 197 13.80 -13.01 0.71
C GLN A 197 14.04 -11.86 1.70
N VAL A 198 14.65 -10.75 1.23
CA VAL A 198 14.86 -9.56 2.08
C VAL A 198 13.53 -8.98 2.54
N VAL A 199 12.56 -8.80 1.64
CA VAL A 199 11.24 -8.26 2.02
C VAL A 199 10.55 -9.11 3.09
N LEU A 200 10.57 -10.44 2.94
CA LEU A 200 9.91 -11.35 3.87
C LEU A 200 10.62 -11.52 5.22
N ARG A 201 11.88 -11.10 5.36
CA ARG A 201 12.54 -10.98 6.68
C ARG A 201 11.92 -9.87 7.53
N HIS A 202 11.40 -8.83 6.89
CA HIS A 202 10.83 -7.65 7.55
C HIS A 202 9.31 -7.64 7.62
N VAL A 203 8.66 -8.38 6.72
CA VAL A 203 7.20 -8.42 6.55
C VAL A 203 6.72 -9.85 6.70
N ARG A 204 6.18 -10.18 7.87
CA ARG A 204 5.58 -11.50 8.10
C ARG A 204 4.13 -11.48 7.64
N VAL A 205 3.84 -12.24 6.59
CA VAL A 205 2.49 -12.42 6.08
C VAL A 205 1.66 -13.23 7.07
N LEU A 206 0.57 -12.65 7.57
CA LEU A 206 -0.38 -13.27 8.48
C LEU A 206 -1.55 -13.91 7.72
N ALA A 207 -2.08 -13.22 6.71
CA ALA A 207 -3.12 -13.72 5.82
C ALA A 207 -3.01 -13.11 4.43
N PHE A 208 -3.52 -13.82 3.41
CA PHE A 208 -3.57 -13.36 2.03
C PHE A 208 -4.97 -13.61 1.46
N ASP A 209 -5.59 -12.56 0.92
CA ASP A 209 -6.84 -12.64 0.18
C ASP A 209 -6.56 -12.48 -1.32
N PRO A 210 -6.57 -13.57 -2.11
CA PRO A 210 -6.32 -13.51 -3.54
C PRO A 210 -7.45 -12.84 -4.32
N ALA A 211 -8.68 -12.81 -3.81
CA ALA A 211 -9.79 -12.16 -4.50
C ALA A 211 -9.67 -10.63 -4.41
N ALA A 212 -9.28 -10.13 -3.23
CA ALA A 212 -9.07 -8.70 -3.01
C ALA A 212 -7.66 -8.22 -3.39
N GLN A 213 -6.71 -9.13 -3.62
CA GLN A 213 -5.27 -8.82 -3.78
C GLN A 213 -4.74 -8.01 -2.59
N LEU A 214 -5.05 -8.46 -1.37
CA LEU A 214 -4.62 -7.82 -0.13
C LEU A 214 -3.85 -8.80 0.76
N VAL A 215 -2.82 -8.29 1.42
CA VAL A 215 -1.99 -9.05 2.37
C VAL A 215 -2.12 -8.41 3.74
N LEU A 216 -2.54 -9.19 4.73
CA LEU A 216 -2.40 -8.79 6.13
C LEU A 216 -1.01 -9.17 6.62
N SER A 217 -0.24 -8.20 7.08
CA SER A 217 1.09 -8.41 7.66
C SER A 217 1.15 -8.06 9.15
N ASP A 218 2.19 -8.54 9.83
CA ASP A 218 2.48 -8.17 11.22
C ASP A 218 2.74 -6.67 11.41
N ARG A 219 3.23 -5.98 10.38
CA ARG A 219 3.39 -4.53 10.36
C ARG A 219 2.05 -3.80 10.41
N ASP A 220 1.03 -4.33 9.73
CA ASP A 220 -0.31 -3.73 9.72
C ASP A 220 -0.95 -3.82 11.11
N VAL A 221 -0.82 -4.97 11.77
CA VAL A 221 -1.29 -5.17 13.15
C VAL A 221 -0.50 -4.29 14.14
N ALA A 222 0.81 -4.17 13.98
CA ALA A 222 1.62 -3.30 14.81
C ALA A 222 1.23 -1.81 14.65
N GLY A 223 0.98 -1.36 13.41
CA GLY A 223 0.50 -0.01 13.12
C GLY A 223 -0.85 0.27 13.78
N LEU A 224 -1.78 -0.69 13.67
CA LEU A 224 -3.08 -0.61 14.34
C LEU A 224 -2.96 -0.45 15.85
N LEU A 225 -2.14 -1.28 16.51
CA LEU A 225 -1.94 -1.22 17.96
C LEU A 225 -1.33 0.12 18.41
N ARG A 226 -0.35 0.65 17.66
CA ARG A 226 0.27 1.94 17.96
C ARG A 226 -0.71 3.10 17.77
N TYR A 227 -1.49 3.07 16.70
CA TYR A 227 -2.52 4.08 16.46
C TYR A 227 -3.59 4.05 17.55
N ALA A 228 -4.05 2.87 17.96
CA ALA A 228 -4.95 2.69 19.08
C ALA A 228 -4.39 3.26 20.40
N ALA A 229 -3.12 2.97 20.71
CA ALA A 229 -2.46 3.50 21.89
C ALA A 229 -2.39 5.04 21.87
N PHE A 230 -2.06 5.61 20.70
CA PHE A 230 -1.97 7.06 20.50
C PHE A 230 -3.32 7.76 20.67
N VAL A 231 -4.40 7.24 20.07
CA VAL A 231 -5.74 7.81 20.23
C VAL A 231 -6.17 7.81 21.70
N ARG A 232 -5.85 6.76 22.45
CA ARG A 232 -6.12 6.69 23.89
C ARG A 232 -5.34 7.72 24.70
N GLU A 233 -4.06 7.92 24.36
CA GLU A 233 -3.24 8.98 24.96
C GLU A 233 -3.87 10.36 24.73
N LEU A 234 -4.26 10.67 23.49
CA LEU A 234 -4.91 11.95 23.17
C LEU A 234 -6.21 12.13 23.97
N ALA A 235 -7.01 11.08 24.09
CA ALA A 235 -8.24 11.06 24.89
C ALA A 235 -8.00 11.16 26.41
N GLY A 236 -6.75 11.13 26.88
CA GLY A 236 -6.42 11.14 28.31
C GLY A 236 -6.74 9.83 29.02
N GLN A 237 -6.90 8.73 28.28
CA GLN A 237 -7.09 7.40 28.81
C GLN A 237 -5.74 6.77 29.20
N PRO A 238 -5.73 5.77 30.09
CA PRO A 238 -4.51 4.99 30.36
C PRO A 238 -3.94 4.40 29.07
N ALA A 239 -2.61 4.45 28.96
CA ALA A 239 -1.87 3.92 27.84
C ALA A 239 -2.26 2.45 27.58
N LEU A 240 -2.41 2.10 26.31
CA LEU A 240 -2.67 0.72 25.91
C LEU A 240 -1.35 -0.06 25.97
N GLU A 241 -1.18 -0.83 27.04
CA GLU A 241 -0.10 -1.79 27.14
C GLU A 241 -0.56 -3.11 26.53
N VAL A 242 0.12 -3.56 25.47
CA VAL A 242 -0.11 -4.84 24.82
C VAL A 242 1.17 -5.66 24.93
N ASP A 243 1.12 -6.76 25.67
CA ASP A 243 2.22 -7.70 25.75
C ASP A 243 2.32 -8.59 24.48
N ASP A 244 3.41 -9.36 24.38
CA ASP A 244 3.67 -10.20 23.21
C ASP A 244 2.65 -11.34 23.06
N ASP A 245 2.01 -11.80 24.14
CA ASP A 245 0.99 -12.86 24.09
C ASP A 245 -0.33 -12.31 23.58
N GLN A 246 -0.76 -11.15 24.08
CA GLN A 246 -1.93 -10.42 23.60
C GLN A 246 -1.77 -10.02 22.14
N ARG A 247 -0.60 -9.53 21.74
CA ARG A 247 -0.31 -9.21 20.33
C ARG A 247 -0.44 -10.45 19.45
N ARG A 248 0.16 -11.58 19.85
CA ARG A 248 0.08 -12.83 19.08
C ARG A 248 -1.34 -13.36 18.98
N ALA A 249 -2.12 -13.26 20.04
CA ALA A 249 -3.53 -13.63 20.04
C ALA A 249 -4.33 -12.78 19.03
N LEU A 250 -4.09 -11.45 19.01
CA LEU A 250 -4.72 -10.55 18.06
C LEU A 250 -4.31 -10.85 16.61
N GLU A 251 -3.02 -11.08 16.35
CA GLU A 251 -2.54 -11.45 15.01
C GLU A 251 -3.25 -12.72 14.49
N GLN A 252 -3.43 -13.73 15.35
CA GLN A 252 -4.14 -14.96 15.00
C GLN A 252 -5.63 -14.72 14.74
N GLU A 253 -6.29 -13.94 15.59
CA GLU A 253 -7.70 -13.59 15.41
C GLU A 253 -7.94 -12.84 14.10
N LEU A 254 -7.15 -11.79 13.83
CA LEU A 254 -7.24 -11.02 12.60
C LEU A 254 -6.94 -11.89 11.39
N ALA A 255 -5.89 -12.72 11.42
CA ALA A 255 -5.57 -13.62 10.32
C ALA A 255 -6.71 -14.61 10.02
N SER A 256 -7.34 -15.18 11.05
CA SER A 256 -8.42 -16.16 10.91
C SER A 256 -9.72 -15.54 10.36
N SER A 257 -10.02 -14.30 10.76
CA SER A 257 -11.22 -13.57 10.33
C SER A 257 -11.02 -12.81 9.02
N PHE A 258 -9.77 -12.53 8.63
CA PHE A 258 -9.42 -11.70 7.48
C PHE A 258 -10.18 -12.10 6.20
N PRO A 259 -10.26 -13.37 5.76
CA PRO A 259 -10.95 -13.72 4.52
C PRO A 259 -12.43 -13.34 4.50
N ALA A 260 -13.10 -13.37 5.66
CA ALA A 260 -14.52 -13.07 5.80
C ALA A 260 -14.83 -11.58 6.03
N MET A 261 -13.81 -10.75 6.26
CA MET A 261 -14.01 -9.31 6.47
C MET A 261 -14.54 -8.62 5.19
N PRO A 262 -15.41 -7.59 5.33
CA PRO A 262 -15.76 -6.71 4.23
C PRO A 262 -14.52 -6.08 3.58
N LEU A 263 -14.57 -5.83 2.26
CA LEU A 263 -13.44 -5.28 1.50
C LEU A 263 -12.89 -3.98 2.11
N GLU A 264 -13.77 -3.05 2.45
CA GLU A 264 -13.40 -1.76 3.05
C GLU A 264 -12.58 -1.94 4.34
N ARG A 265 -13.01 -2.86 5.21
CA ARG A 265 -12.29 -3.16 6.47
C ARG A 265 -10.92 -3.79 6.21
N LYS A 266 -10.81 -4.67 5.21
CA LYS A 266 -9.52 -5.25 4.78
C LYS A 266 -8.57 -4.15 4.30
N GLN A 267 -9.06 -3.27 3.43
CA GLN A 267 -8.29 -2.17 2.85
C GLN A 267 -7.75 -1.21 3.91
N GLN A 268 -8.59 -0.88 4.90
CA GLN A 268 -8.18 -0.04 6.02
C GLN A 268 -7.14 -0.73 6.90
N LEU A 269 -7.41 -1.99 7.31
CA LEU A 269 -6.48 -2.77 8.15
C LEU A 269 -5.10 -2.89 7.49
N CYS A 270 -5.06 -3.23 6.21
CA CYS A 270 -3.83 -3.36 5.43
C CYS A 270 -3.11 -2.01 5.17
N SER A 271 -3.74 -0.88 5.49
CA SER A 271 -3.13 0.46 5.41
C SER A 271 -2.63 0.97 6.77
N CYS A 272 -3.03 0.34 7.88
CA CYS A 272 -2.76 0.85 9.23
C CYS A 272 -1.27 1.10 9.54
N GLY A 273 -0.37 0.25 9.05
CA GLY A 273 1.08 0.44 9.22
C GLY A 273 1.56 1.78 8.66
N LEU A 274 1.11 2.09 7.44
CA LEU A 274 1.47 3.30 6.71
C LEU A 274 0.80 4.54 7.34
N LEU A 275 -0.48 4.43 7.66
CA LEU A 275 -1.23 5.50 8.32
C LEU A 275 -0.61 5.89 9.66
N TRP A 276 -0.20 4.92 10.47
CA TRP A 276 0.49 5.18 11.73
C TRP A 276 1.77 5.99 11.53
N ARG A 277 2.61 5.65 10.54
CA ARG A 277 3.85 6.39 10.28
C ARG A 277 3.58 7.85 9.92
N LEU A 278 2.56 8.11 9.10
CA LEU A 278 2.18 9.47 8.75
C LEU A 278 1.74 10.26 9.98
N VAL A 279 0.93 9.65 10.84
CA VAL A 279 0.44 10.25 12.08
C VAL A 279 1.59 10.54 13.04
N ASP A 280 2.45 9.57 13.29
CA ASP A 280 3.62 9.71 14.18
C ASP A 280 4.57 10.81 13.67
N ALA A 281 4.91 10.79 12.37
CA ALA A 281 5.79 11.81 11.80
C ALA A 281 5.23 13.23 11.91
N ASN A 282 3.93 13.42 11.69
CA ASN A 282 3.27 14.71 11.90
C ASN A 282 3.27 15.11 13.39
N TRP A 283 2.94 14.17 14.28
CA TRP A 283 2.97 14.39 15.72
C TRP A 283 4.35 14.81 16.24
N GLN A 284 5.42 14.19 15.73
CA GLN A 284 6.80 14.58 16.07
C GLN A 284 7.16 15.99 15.57
N ARG A 285 6.57 16.45 14.45
CA ARG A 285 6.80 17.79 13.89
C ARG A 285 6.01 18.88 14.61
N PHE A 286 4.90 18.55 15.25
CA PHE A 286 4.09 19.52 15.97
C PHE A 286 4.81 20.11 17.18
N ASP A 287 4.64 21.42 17.37
CA ASP A 287 5.00 22.08 18.62
C ASP A 287 4.01 21.74 19.75
N GLU A 288 4.32 22.15 20.97
CA GLU A 288 3.48 21.80 22.13
C GLU A 288 2.07 22.43 22.06
N ALA A 289 1.93 23.61 21.43
CA ALA A 289 0.63 24.26 21.28
C ALA A 289 -0.27 23.48 20.32
N GLN A 290 0.28 23.03 19.18
CA GLN A 290 -0.39 22.18 18.21
C GLN A 290 -0.77 20.82 18.82
N ARG A 291 0.14 20.19 19.58
CA ARG A 291 -0.13 18.92 20.28
C ARG A 291 -1.26 19.08 21.30
N GLN A 292 -1.27 20.18 22.05
CA GLN A 292 -2.32 20.45 23.02
C GLN A 292 -3.67 20.70 22.34
N ALA A 293 -3.70 21.47 21.25
CA ALA A 293 -4.92 21.67 20.45
C ALA A 293 -5.50 20.35 19.94
N LEU A 294 -4.66 19.45 19.41
CA LEU A 294 -5.11 18.12 18.97
C LEU A 294 -5.68 17.28 20.11
N ARG A 295 -5.04 17.28 21.29
CA ARG A 295 -5.56 16.59 22.49
C ARG A 295 -6.94 17.11 22.89
N ASP A 296 -7.10 18.44 22.91
CA ASP A 296 -8.35 19.08 23.32
C ASP A 296 -9.49 18.77 22.33
N GLU A 297 -9.20 18.78 21.03
CA GLU A 297 -10.18 18.42 19.99
C GLU A 297 -10.59 16.94 20.06
N VAL A 298 -9.64 16.02 20.22
CA VAL A 298 -9.95 14.59 20.38
C VAL A 298 -10.77 14.33 21.64
N ARG A 299 -10.48 15.01 22.75
CA ARG A 299 -11.27 14.90 23.99
C ARG A 299 -12.68 15.44 23.83
N ALA A 300 -12.84 16.57 23.13
CA ALA A 300 -14.15 17.12 22.83
C ALA A 300 -14.99 16.15 21.98
N HIS A 301 -14.36 15.53 20.97
CA HIS A 301 -15.00 14.49 20.17
C HIS A 301 -15.37 13.25 20.99
N ALA A 302 -14.47 12.76 21.85
CA ALA A 302 -14.77 11.62 22.74
C ALA A 302 -15.96 11.91 23.67
N ALA A 303 -16.03 13.10 24.27
CA ALA A 303 -17.12 13.49 25.16
C ALA A 303 -18.48 13.58 24.44
N THR A 304 -18.50 13.95 23.16
CA THR A 304 -19.74 14.00 22.37
C THR A 304 -20.22 12.61 21.94
N ALA A 305 -19.30 11.68 21.66
CA ALA A 305 -19.63 10.28 21.39
C ALA A 305 -20.30 9.61 22.61
N ASP A 306 -19.72 9.78 23.80
CA ASP A 306 -20.27 9.26 25.06
C ASP A 306 -21.67 9.82 25.38
N ALA A 307 -21.97 11.05 24.96
CA ALA A 307 -23.27 11.66 25.16
C ALA A 307 -24.33 11.20 24.14
N ALA A 308 -23.91 10.77 22.95
CA ALA A 308 -24.78 10.29 21.88
C ALA A 308 -25.22 8.83 22.09
N GLU A 309 -24.40 8.02 22.77
CA GLU A 309 -24.84 6.79 23.41
C GLU A 309 -25.78 7.17 24.55
N GLY A 310 -27.08 7.34 24.23
CA GLY A 310 -28.11 7.76 25.18
C GLY A 310 -28.07 6.94 26.48
N PRO A 311 -28.69 7.45 27.57
CA PRO A 311 -28.60 6.86 28.90
C PRO A 311 -28.82 5.36 28.80
N ALA A 312 -27.79 4.59 29.19
CA ALA A 312 -27.79 3.13 29.15
C ALA A 312 -29.19 2.65 29.51
N VAL A 313 -29.86 1.97 28.56
CA VAL A 313 -31.24 1.48 28.70
C VAL A 313 -31.37 0.98 30.12
N ALA A 314 -32.20 1.68 30.92
CA ALA A 314 -32.31 1.42 32.34
C ALA A 314 -32.39 -0.10 32.53
N PRO A 315 -31.55 -0.70 33.39
CA PRO A 315 -31.48 -2.14 33.53
C PRO A 315 -32.91 -2.65 33.62
N LEU A 316 -33.27 -3.54 32.69
CA LEU A 316 -34.59 -4.15 32.65
C LEU A 316 -34.95 -4.51 34.09
N PRO A 317 -36.12 -4.08 34.60
CA PRO A 317 -36.52 -4.40 35.96
C PRO A 317 -36.33 -5.92 36.14
N PRO A 318 -35.77 -6.34 37.29
CA PRO A 318 -35.43 -7.74 37.51
C PRO A 318 -36.62 -8.59 37.09
N ALA A 319 -36.41 -9.45 36.09
CA ALA A 319 -37.44 -10.34 35.59
C ALA A 319 -38.08 -11.02 36.79
N GLU A 320 -39.40 -10.89 36.93
CA GLU A 320 -40.12 -11.52 38.03
C GLU A 320 -39.68 -12.98 38.14
N PRO A 321 -39.40 -13.46 39.36
CA PRO A 321 -38.85 -14.80 39.55
C PRO A 321 -39.82 -15.83 38.98
N VAL A 322 -39.46 -16.40 37.83
CA VAL A 322 -40.12 -17.59 37.30
C VAL A 322 -39.79 -18.72 38.28
N VAL A 323 -40.74 -19.00 39.17
CA VAL A 323 -40.68 -20.12 40.10
C VAL A 323 -40.72 -21.41 39.26
N ALA A 324 -39.58 -22.10 39.17
CA ALA A 324 -39.53 -23.50 38.78
C ALA A 324 -38.65 -24.28 39.79
N PRO A 325 -39.03 -25.53 40.14
CA PRO A 325 -38.48 -26.25 41.29
C PRO A 325 -37.16 -27.02 40.99
N LEU A 326 -36.28 -27.04 42.00
CA LEU A 326 -35.26 -28.03 42.47
C LEU A 326 -34.83 -29.25 41.59
N PRO A 327 -33.67 -29.92 41.86
CA PRO A 327 -32.40 -29.46 42.44
C PRO A 327 -31.14 -29.84 41.61
N SER A 328 -30.10 -29.03 41.80
CA SER A 328 -28.65 -29.29 41.80
C SER A 328 -28.07 -30.54 41.13
N ALA A 329 -27.39 -30.31 40.00
CA ALA A 329 -26.16 -31.02 39.66
C ALA A 329 -25.03 -29.96 39.63
N GLU A 330 -23.99 -30.16 40.45
CA GLU A 330 -22.79 -29.32 40.47
C GLU A 330 -22.16 -29.28 39.08
N ALA A 331 -22.29 -28.14 38.40
CA ALA A 331 -21.52 -27.86 37.20
C ALA A 331 -20.05 -27.65 37.62
N PRO A 332 -19.08 -28.28 36.92
CA PRO A 332 -17.67 -28.07 37.21
C PRO A 332 -17.36 -26.58 37.06
N ALA A 333 -16.73 -26.01 38.08
CA ALA A 333 -16.28 -24.62 38.09
C ALA A 333 -15.46 -24.35 36.82
N THR A 334 -16.06 -23.62 35.87
CA THR A 334 -15.34 -23.05 34.74
C THR A 334 -14.24 -22.19 35.34
N PRO A 335 -12.95 -22.51 35.13
CA PRO A 335 -11.88 -21.68 35.65
C PRO A 335 -12.11 -20.29 35.08
N ALA A 336 -12.17 -19.29 35.96
CA ALA A 336 -12.15 -17.89 35.58
C ALA A 336 -10.88 -17.69 34.75
N ARG A 337 -11.01 -17.77 33.42
CA ARG A 337 -10.05 -17.20 32.50
C ARG A 337 -10.02 -15.74 32.89
N GLY A 338 -8.98 -15.34 33.63
CA GLY A 338 -8.64 -13.93 33.79
C GLY A 338 -8.62 -13.36 32.39
N SER A 339 -9.65 -12.59 32.06
CA SER A 339 -9.82 -11.95 30.76
C SER A 339 -8.83 -10.78 30.72
N SER A 340 -7.56 -11.10 30.60
CA SER A 340 -6.52 -10.16 30.19
C SER A 340 -6.57 -9.92 28.67
N GLY A 341 -7.52 -10.53 27.96
CA GLY A 341 -7.83 -10.16 26.58
C GLY A 341 -8.60 -8.84 26.55
N ILE A 342 -8.23 -7.97 25.62
CA ILE A 342 -9.07 -6.83 25.20
C ILE A 342 -10.43 -7.42 24.82
N ASP A 343 -11.49 -7.03 25.53
CA ASP A 343 -12.83 -7.55 25.27
C ASP A 343 -13.24 -7.28 23.81
N PRO A 344 -13.82 -8.25 23.07
CA PRO A 344 -14.23 -8.08 21.68
C PRO A 344 -15.08 -6.83 21.40
N ALA A 345 -15.87 -6.35 22.38
CA ALA A 345 -16.60 -5.08 22.22
C ALA A 345 -15.65 -3.87 22.30
N THR A 346 -14.67 -3.88 23.21
CA THR A 346 -13.59 -2.88 23.26
C THR A 346 -12.80 -2.87 21.95
N TRP A 347 -12.63 -4.02 21.30
CA TRP A 347 -11.97 -4.14 20.00
C TRP A 347 -12.81 -3.62 18.84
N SER A 348 -14.11 -3.94 18.79
CA SER A 348 -15.01 -3.36 17.79
C SER A 348 -15.03 -1.85 17.91
N ILE A 349 -15.10 -1.33 19.15
CA ILE A 349 -15.04 0.11 19.43
C ILE A 349 -13.69 0.68 19.01
N LEU A 350 -12.56 0.03 19.32
CA LEU A 350 -11.23 0.50 18.90
C LEU A 350 -11.10 0.55 17.38
N MET A 351 -11.63 -0.45 16.67
CA MET A 351 -11.64 -0.47 15.22
C MET A 351 -12.59 0.60 14.67
N ASP A 352 -13.81 0.69 15.14
CA ASP A 352 -14.81 1.64 14.64
C ASP A 352 -14.42 3.09 14.96
N VAL A 353 -13.88 3.33 16.17
CA VAL A 353 -13.29 4.62 16.56
C VAL A 353 -12.07 4.87 15.70
N SER A 354 -11.08 3.97 15.64
CA SER A 354 -9.86 4.18 14.86
C SER A 354 -10.15 4.47 13.38
N LEU A 355 -11.13 3.80 12.79
CA LEU A 355 -11.44 3.91 11.37
C LEU A 355 -12.27 5.16 11.06
N ASN A 356 -13.26 5.49 11.90
CA ASN A 356 -14.05 6.71 11.72
C ASN A 356 -13.31 7.97 12.17
N THR A 357 -12.48 7.88 13.21
CA THR A 357 -11.64 9.00 13.66
C THR A 357 -10.40 9.19 12.80
N HIS A 358 -9.99 8.24 11.97
CA HIS A 358 -8.83 8.42 11.11
C HIS A 358 -9.00 9.57 10.11
N ALA A 359 -10.14 9.62 9.39
CA ALA A 359 -10.42 10.70 8.46
C ALA A 359 -10.45 12.05 9.18
N THR A 360 -11.06 12.10 10.37
CA THR A 360 -11.07 13.28 11.22
C THR A 360 -9.66 13.65 11.69
N ALA A 361 -8.85 12.70 12.15
CA ALA A 361 -7.50 12.93 12.64
C ALA A 361 -6.57 13.44 11.54
N LEU A 362 -6.65 12.90 10.32
CA LEU A 362 -5.89 13.43 9.19
C LEU A 362 -6.34 14.83 8.80
N ASN A 363 -7.66 15.08 8.75
CA ASN A 363 -8.18 16.42 8.48
C ASN A 363 -7.70 17.43 9.54
N ILE A 364 -7.69 17.04 10.83
CA ILE A 364 -7.18 17.88 11.90
C ILE A 364 -5.67 18.11 11.72
N ILE A 365 -4.89 17.05 11.49
CA ILE A 365 -3.44 17.11 11.25
C ILE A 365 -3.13 18.08 10.11
N GLU A 366 -3.84 18.00 8.99
CA GLU A 366 -3.69 18.91 7.86
C GLU A 366 -4.06 20.35 8.23
N ASN A 367 -5.16 20.55 8.97
CA ASN A 367 -5.61 21.88 9.39
C ASN A 367 -4.65 22.58 10.36
N ILE A 368 -3.92 21.82 11.19
CA ILE A 368 -2.95 22.38 12.13
C ILE A 368 -1.54 22.52 11.54
N GLY A 369 -1.37 22.29 10.24
CA GLY A 369 -0.11 22.51 9.50
C GLY A 369 0.75 21.25 9.32
N GLY A 370 0.19 20.07 9.54
CA GLY A 370 0.78 18.80 9.15
C GLY A 370 0.74 18.59 7.63
N THR A 371 1.51 17.62 7.16
CA THR A 371 1.55 17.22 5.75
C THR A 371 0.72 15.96 5.53
N GLY A 372 -0.08 15.96 4.46
CA GLY A 372 -0.67 14.73 3.90
C GLY A 372 0.31 13.95 3.03
N ASN A 373 1.47 14.55 2.69
CA ASN A 373 2.44 13.95 1.77
C ASN A 373 3.29 12.90 2.47
N TYR A 374 2.93 11.63 2.29
CA TYR A 374 3.68 10.51 2.83
C TYR A 374 5.16 10.47 2.41
N TRP A 375 5.50 10.94 1.22
CA TRP A 375 6.88 10.91 0.73
C TRP A 375 7.82 11.81 1.51
N GLU A 376 7.29 12.72 2.33
CA GLU A 376 8.11 13.52 3.25
C GLU A 376 8.47 12.79 4.54
N VAL A 377 7.86 11.63 4.81
CA VAL A 377 8.03 10.87 6.06
C VAL A 377 8.69 9.50 5.87
N VAL A 378 9.05 9.16 4.62
CA VAL A 378 9.63 7.87 4.22
C VAL A 378 10.96 8.00 3.50
#